data_AF-A0A1G9Y273-F1
#
_entry.id   AF-A0A1G9Y273-F1
#
_cell.length_a   1.000
_cell.length_b   1.000
_cell.length_c   1.000
_cell.angle_alpha   90.00
_cell.angle_beta   90.00
_cell.angle_gamma   90.00
#
_symmetry.space_group_name_H-M   'P 1'
#
loop_
_entity.id
_entity.type
_entity.pdbx_description
1 polymer ?
#
loop_
_entity_poly.entity_id
_entity_poly.type
_entity_poly.pdbx_seq_one_letter_code
_entity_poly.pdbx_strand_id
1 'polypeptide(L)'
;MNNQTPPFLTAVLNGIGQIMLQENAWTGLLFLIGIFYGDVQMGLAALAGTVTGTLTARLLGYDDKEIRMGLYGFSPALVGVALTFLFAANGIVWVLVIAGAAMAAVLQHFFIVRKVPVFTFPFIVVTWALVFLLHKFTGYPPSSSLLAPADLSDPSDFTTSTNGFGEVIFQGSFFAGLLFFVAVFVSNPVAALYGLAGSILAAAISVRFSEPMPQIRMGLFSFNAVLCAITFSGTRRIDGVLVLIAVVLATLIDIFLLKSDFSILTRAGGVLTFPFVLGSWLTLPLKKLADRHFAAS
;
A
#
# COMPACT_ATOMS: atom_id res chain seq x y z
N MET A 1 12.61 -0.03 -32.84
CA MET A 1 13.29 0.91 -31.93
C MET A 1 12.93 0.49 -30.52
N ASN A 2 13.84 -0.20 -29.82
CA ASN A 2 13.61 -0.70 -28.46
C ASN A 2 13.82 0.47 -27.50
N ASN A 3 12.73 1.10 -27.04
CA ASN A 3 12.75 2.05 -25.93
C ASN A 3 13.05 1.28 -24.63
N GLN A 4 14.30 0.88 -24.43
CA GLN A 4 14.75 0.30 -23.17
C GLN A 4 14.94 1.44 -22.18
N THR A 5 13.98 1.64 -21.29
CA THR A 5 14.21 2.43 -20.08
C THR A 5 15.46 1.88 -19.36
N PRO A 6 16.34 2.75 -18.84
CA PRO A 6 17.58 2.28 -18.24
C PRO A 6 17.27 1.35 -17.06
N PRO A 7 18.04 0.27 -16.83
CA PRO A 7 17.70 -0.79 -15.87
C PRO A 7 17.40 -0.30 -14.45
N PHE A 8 17.98 0.83 -14.05
CA PHE A 8 17.70 1.47 -12.76
C PHE A 8 16.35 2.17 -12.71
N LEU A 9 15.98 2.92 -13.76
CA LEU A 9 14.68 3.58 -13.82
C LEU A 9 13.54 2.55 -13.85
N THR A 10 13.74 1.46 -14.58
CA THR A 10 12.78 0.34 -14.58
C THR A 10 12.63 -0.26 -13.18
N ALA A 11 13.73 -0.47 -12.45
CA ALA A 11 13.67 -0.97 -11.07
C ALA A 11 12.93 -0.02 -10.12
N VAL A 12 13.15 1.30 -10.25
CA VAL A 12 12.44 2.32 -9.47
C VAL A 12 10.95 2.31 -9.79
N LEU A 13 10.57 2.35 -11.07
CA LEU A 13 9.16 2.33 -11.46
C LEU A 13 8.47 1.00 -11.10
N ASN A 14 9.14 -0.14 -11.29
CA ASN A 14 8.65 -1.42 -10.78
C ASN A 14 8.49 -1.38 -9.27
N GLY A 15 9.42 -0.75 -8.54
CA GLY A 15 9.33 -0.56 -7.10
C GLY A 15 8.07 0.19 -6.67
N ILE A 16 7.67 1.23 -7.40
CA ILE A 16 6.40 1.93 -7.14
C ILE A 16 5.21 1.04 -7.52
N GLY A 17 5.26 0.34 -8.65
CA GLY A 17 4.20 -0.60 -9.06
C GLY A 17 3.96 -1.73 -8.05
N GLN A 18 5.02 -2.21 -7.40
CA GLN A 18 4.97 -3.28 -6.39
C GLN A 18 4.19 -2.89 -5.12
N ILE A 19 3.85 -1.60 -4.91
CA ILE A 19 2.97 -1.18 -3.80
C ILE A 19 1.64 -1.93 -3.86
N MET A 20 1.11 -2.17 -5.07
CA MET A 20 -0.07 -3.00 -5.31
C MET A 20 0.30 -4.30 -6.02
N LEU A 21 1.50 -4.85 -5.76
CA LEU A 21 1.97 -6.12 -6.32
C LEU A 21 2.01 -6.16 -7.86
N GLN A 22 2.26 -5.02 -8.51
CA GLN A 22 2.38 -4.93 -9.96
C GLN A 22 3.85 -4.77 -10.36
N GLU A 23 4.49 -5.83 -10.86
CA GLU A 23 5.82 -5.77 -11.46
C GLU A 23 5.76 -5.14 -12.86
N ASN A 24 5.35 -3.87 -12.93
CA ASN A 24 5.12 -3.16 -14.18
C ASN A 24 5.47 -1.67 -14.06
N ALA A 25 6.47 -1.23 -14.84
CA ALA A 25 6.96 0.15 -14.81
C ALA A 25 5.91 1.19 -15.26
N TRP A 26 4.99 0.83 -16.16
CA TRP A 26 3.89 1.72 -16.56
C TRP A 26 2.89 1.91 -15.43
N THR A 27 2.57 0.82 -14.70
CA THR A 27 1.76 0.92 -13.49
C THR A 27 2.41 1.81 -12.45
N GLY A 28 3.72 1.63 -12.20
CA GLY A 28 4.47 2.51 -11.30
C GLY A 28 4.50 3.97 -11.73
N LEU A 29 4.60 4.25 -13.04
CA LEU A 29 4.52 5.61 -13.57
C LEU A 29 3.14 6.24 -13.36
N LEU A 30 2.07 5.50 -13.61
CA LEU A 30 0.70 5.98 -13.39
C LEU A 30 0.41 6.21 -11.90
N PHE A 31 0.90 5.33 -11.03
CA PHE A 31 0.86 5.57 -9.58
C PHE A 31 1.60 6.85 -9.22
N LEU A 32 2.81 7.05 -9.76
CA LEU A 32 3.58 8.25 -9.47
C LEU A 32 2.87 9.53 -9.92
N ILE A 33 2.25 9.53 -11.10
CA ILE A 33 1.44 10.66 -11.60
C ILE A 33 0.28 10.95 -10.65
N GLY A 34 -0.44 9.92 -10.17
CA GLY A 34 -1.56 10.13 -9.25
C GLY A 34 -1.12 10.63 -7.88
N ILE A 35 0.03 10.19 -7.36
CA ILE A 35 0.60 10.73 -6.11
C ILE A 35 0.95 12.22 -6.31
N PHE A 36 1.63 12.58 -7.40
CA PHE A 36 1.95 13.98 -7.70
C PHE A 36 0.72 14.87 -7.91
N TYR A 37 -0.34 14.31 -8.46
CA TYR A 37 -1.62 15.00 -8.60
C TYR A 37 -2.25 15.33 -7.24
N GLY A 38 -2.22 14.39 -6.30
CA GLY A 38 -2.76 14.61 -4.96
C GLY A 38 -1.87 15.53 -4.11
N ASP A 39 -0.56 15.28 -4.09
CA ASP A 39 0.40 16.11 -3.36
C ASP A 39 1.84 15.98 -3.92
N VAL A 40 2.44 17.12 -4.27
CA VAL A 40 3.80 17.17 -4.83
C VAL A 40 4.85 16.67 -3.86
N GLN A 41 4.72 16.95 -2.55
CA GLN A 41 5.69 16.50 -1.55
C GLN A 41 5.62 14.98 -1.39
N MET A 42 4.41 14.41 -1.39
CA MET A 42 4.24 12.96 -1.35
C MET A 42 4.81 12.28 -2.60
N GLY A 43 4.65 12.88 -3.79
CA GLY A 43 5.24 12.38 -5.04
C GLY A 43 6.77 12.38 -5.01
N LEU A 44 7.37 13.46 -4.51
CA LEU A 44 8.82 13.56 -4.29
C LEU A 44 9.30 12.54 -3.25
N ALA A 45 8.54 12.33 -2.18
CA ALA A 45 8.89 11.38 -1.11
C ALA A 45 8.78 9.92 -1.59
N ALA A 46 7.79 9.59 -2.41
CA ALA A 46 7.68 8.29 -3.05
C ALA A 46 8.90 8.00 -3.92
N LEU A 47 9.32 8.97 -4.76
CA LEU A 47 10.53 8.85 -5.57
C LEU A 47 11.79 8.72 -4.72
N ALA A 48 11.98 9.63 -3.76
CA ALA A 48 13.16 9.64 -2.90
C ALA A 48 13.27 8.34 -2.09
N GLY A 49 12.16 7.86 -1.53
CA GLY A 49 12.09 6.60 -0.79
C GLY A 49 12.41 5.41 -1.68
N THR A 50 11.79 5.31 -2.85
CA THR A 50 12.04 4.21 -3.81
C THR A 50 13.48 4.18 -4.31
N VAL A 51 14.02 5.34 -4.70
CA VAL A 51 15.42 5.50 -5.13
C VAL A 51 16.36 5.09 -4.00
N THR A 52 16.11 5.57 -2.78
CA THR A 52 16.93 5.23 -1.60
C THR A 52 16.91 3.74 -1.31
N GLY A 53 15.74 3.10 -1.33
CA GLY A 53 15.63 1.66 -1.11
C GLY A 53 16.35 0.84 -2.18
N THR A 54 16.19 1.23 -3.45
CA THR A 54 16.85 0.58 -4.59
C THR A 54 18.38 0.75 -4.53
N LEU A 55 18.87 1.94 -4.18
CA LEU A 55 20.30 2.19 -3.99
C LEU A 55 20.84 1.45 -2.78
N THR A 56 20.11 1.39 -1.67
CA THR A 56 20.49 0.63 -0.47
C THR A 56 20.70 -0.84 -0.82
N ALA A 57 19.76 -1.44 -1.57
CA ALA A 57 19.88 -2.83 -2.02
C ALA A 57 21.11 -3.06 -2.92
N ARG A 58 21.41 -2.12 -3.83
CA ARG A 58 22.61 -2.20 -4.68
C ARG A 58 23.91 -2.05 -3.88
N LEU A 59 23.96 -1.09 -2.96
CA LEU A 59 25.15 -0.83 -2.14
C LEU A 59 25.46 -2.00 -1.20
N LEU A 60 24.43 -2.72 -0.74
CA LEU A 60 24.57 -3.90 0.10
C LEU A 60 24.72 -5.21 -0.70
N GLY A 61 24.75 -5.14 -2.04
CA GLY A 61 25.01 -6.28 -2.91
C GLY A 61 23.89 -7.33 -2.91
N TYR A 62 22.64 -6.92 -2.77
CA TYR A 62 21.48 -7.82 -2.85
C TYR A 62 21.25 -8.34 -4.28
N ASP A 63 20.42 -9.37 -4.41
CA ASP A 63 20.20 -10.04 -5.70
C ASP A 63 19.63 -9.07 -6.76
N ASP A 64 20.31 -9.01 -7.90
CA ASP A 64 19.98 -8.10 -9.01
C ASP A 64 18.62 -8.37 -9.65
N LYS A 65 18.14 -9.62 -9.62
CA LYS A 65 16.81 -9.96 -10.14
C LYS A 65 15.75 -9.39 -9.21
N GLU A 66 15.89 -9.56 -7.90
CA GLU A 66 14.99 -8.98 -6.89
C GLU A 66 14.97 -7.44 -6.96
N ILE A 67 16.13 -6.81 -7.20
CA ILE A 67 16.23 -5.35 -7.42
C ILE A 67 15.45 -4.95 -8.68
N ARG A 68 15.65 -5.64 -9.81
CA ARG A 68 14.93 -5.33 -11.07
C ARG A 68 13.42 -5.55 -10.97
N MET A 69 12.98 -6.54 -10.18
CA MET A 69 11.57 -6.78 -9.86
C MET A 69 10.97 -5.66 -8.99
N GLY A 70 11.77 -4.74 -8.44
CA GLY A 70 11.31 -3.64 -7.61
C GLY A 70 11.03 -4.01 -6.15
N LEU A 71 11.45 -5.20 -5.69
CA LEU A 71 11.11 -5.69 -4.34
C LEU A 71 11.69 -4.83 -3.20
N TYR A 72 12.70 -4.02 -3.48
CA TYR A 72 13.32 -3.10 -2.53
C TYR A 72 12.83 -1.65 -2.66
N GLY A 73 11.82 -1.39 -3.49
CA GLY A 73 11.32 -0.03 -3.76
C GLY A 73 10.00 0.31 -3.06
N PHE A 74 9.06 -0.64 -2.98
CA PHE A 74 7.68 -0.34 -2.55
C PHE A 74 7.55 0.03 -1.07
N SER A 75 8.11 -0.77 -0.15
CA SER A 75 8.07 -0.46 1.28
C SER A 75 8.78 0.88 1.57
N PRO A 76 9.97 1.15 1.01
CA PRO A 76 10.61 2.47 1.10
C PRO A 76 9.79 3.64 0.54
N ALA A 77 9.08 3.45 -0.58
CA ALA A 77 8.19 4.46 -1.14
C ALA A 77 7.08 4.83 -0.15
N LEU A 78 6.41 3.83 0.43
CA LEU A 78 5.32 4.01 1.39
C LEU A 78 5.79 4.68 2.67
N VAL A 79 7.00 4.40 3.16
CA VAL A 79 7.59 5.11 4.31
C VAL A 79 7.71 6.61 3.98
N GLY A 80 8.22 6.94 2.80
CA GLY A 80 8.34 8.31 2.34
C GLY A 80 6.99 9.03 2.32
N VAL A 81 6.02 8.44 1.60
CA VAL A 81 4.66 8.96 1.46
C VAL A 81 4.00 9.17 2.83
N ALA A 82 4.05 8.17 3.71
CA ALA A 82 3.41 8.24 5.02
C ALA A 82 3.99 9.34 5.91
N LEU A 83 5.31 9.53 5.93
CA LEU A 83 5.93 10.59 6.72
C LEU A 83 5.57 11.98 6.22
N THR A 84 5.55 12.20 4.90
CA THR A 84 5.13 13.49 4.32
C THR A 84 3.62 13.72 4.36
N PHE A 85 2.82 12.65 4.43
CA PHE A 85 1.39 12.75 4.67
C PHE A 85 1.09 13.12 6.13
N LEU A 86 1.78 12.51 7.10
CA LEU A 86 1.48 12.71 8.52
C LEU A 86 2.07 14.02 9.07
N PHE A 87 3.22 14.47 8.57
CA PHE A 87 3.95 15.61 9.12
C PHE A 87 4.24 16.67 8.06
N ALA A 88 4.15 17.94 8.43
CA ALA A 88 4.54 19.04 7.55
C ALA A 88 6.02 18.92 7.15
N ALA A 89 6.30 19.12 5.85
CA ALA A 89 7.64 18.99 5.31
C ALA A 89 8.64 19.91 6.01
N ASN A 90 9.71 19.30 6.52
CA ASN A 90 10.86 20.00 7.08
C ASN A 90 12.11 19.12 6.89
N GLY A 91 13.30 19.70 7.13
CA GLY A 91 14.56 19.00 6.90
C GLY A 91 14.69 17.68 7.66
N ILE A 92 14.19 17.61 8.89
CA ILE A 92 14.25 16.38 9.70
C ILE A 92 13.33 15.31 9.14
N VAL A 93 12.10 15.65 8.74
CA VAL A 93 11.18 14.71 8.08
C VAL A 93 11.83 14.12 6.83
N TRP A 94 12.47 14.93 5.98
CA TRP A 94 13.17 14.42 4.79
C TRP A 94 14.36 13.54 5.11
N VAL A 95 15.14 13.85 6.16
CA VAL A 95 16.20 12.95 6.65
C VAL A 95 15.62 11.61 7.09
N LEU A 96 14.47 11.62 7.78
CA LEU A 96 13.78 10.41 8.21
C LEU A 96 13.14 9.64 7.04
N VAL A 97 12.71 10.31 5.97
CA VAL A 97 12.29 9.65 4.72
C VAL A 97 13.43 8.82 4.17
N ILE A 98 14.64 9.39 4.04
CA ILE A 98 15.81 8.67 3.52
C ILE A 98 16.25 7.54 4.47
N ALA A 99 16.38 7.83 5.77
CA ALA A 99 16.81 6.84 6.75
C ALA A 99 15.79 5.68 6.89
N GLY A 100 14.50 6.02 6.96
CA GLY A 100 13.40 5.06 7.02
C GLY A 100 13.28 4.22 5.75
N ALA A 101 13.46 4.83 4.57
CA ALA A 101 13.50 4.11 3.30
C ALA A 101 14.63 3.06 3.27
N ALA A 102 15.84 3.43 3.69
CA ALA A 102 16.95 2.48 3.78
C ALA A 102 16.66 1.34 4.78
N MET A 103 16.14 1.68 5.97
CA MET A 103 15.74 0.70 6.98
C MET A 103 14.67 -0.27 6.47
N ALA A 104 13.65 0.23 5.77
CA ALA A 104 12.58 -0.58 5.20
C ALA A 104 13.12 -1.54 4.13
N ALA A 105 14.08 -1.11 3.29
CA ALA A 105 14.73 -1.97 2.32
C ALA A 105 15.56 -3.09 2.98
N VAL A 106 16.30 -2.78 4.06
CA VAL A 106 17.06 -3.77 4.84
C VAL A 106 16.12 -4.78 5.52
N LEU A 107 15.05 -4.29 6.14
CA LEU A 107 14.06 -5.16 6.78
C LEU A 107 13.32 -6.03 5.75
N GLN A 108 13.01 -5.49 4.57
CA GLN A 108 12.47 -6.24 3.45
C GLN A 108 13.40 -7.37 3.03
N HIS A 109 14.71 -7.10 2.89
CA HIS A 109 15.71 -8.11 2.55
C HIS A 109 15.76 -9.24 3.59
N PHE A 110 15.74 -8.91 4.88
CA PHE A 110 15.72 -9.89 5.96
C PHE A 110 14.62 -10.94 5.78
N PHE A 111 13.42 -10.51 5.36
CA PHE A 111 12.30 -11.43 5.12
C PHE A 111 12.36 -12.16 3.78
N ILE A 112 12.88 -11.51 2.73
CA ILE A 112 13.09 -12.14 1.42
C ILE A 112 14.02 -13.36 1.58
N VAL A 113 15.16 -13.21 2.26
CA VAL A 113 16.12 -14.31 2.50
C VAL A 113 15.49 -15.45 3.29
N ARG A 114 14.54 -15.14 4.20
CA ARG A 114 13.78 -16.12 4.98
C ARG A 114 12.60 -16.74 4.23
N LYS A 115 12.34 -16.32 2.98
CA LYS A 115 11.22 -16.78 2.14
C LYS A 115 9.86 -16.61 2.82
N VAL A 116 9.72 -15.57 3.63
CA VAL A 116 8.45 -15.23 4.30
C VAL A 116 7.76 -14.12 3.50
N PRO A 117 6.54 -14.35 2.99
CA PRO A 117 5.77 -13.29 2.34
C PRO A 117 5.33 -12.29 3.39
N VAL A 118 5.98 -11.14 3.44
CA VAL A 118 5.72 -10.09 4.43
C VAL A 118 4.94 -8.91 3.89
N PHE A 119 4.67 -8.88 2.58
CA PHE A 119 3.93 -7.80 1.93
C PHE A 119 4.49 -6.43 2.35
N THR A 120 3.64 -5.51 2.83
CA THR A 120 4.03 -4.17 3.28
C THR A 120 4.43 -4.10 4.76
N PHE A 121 4.65 -5.23 5.45
CA PHE A 121 5.05 -5.25 6.86
C PHE A 121 6.33 -4.46 7.16
N PRO A 122 7.39 -4.47 6.32
CA PRO A 122 8.57 -3.64 6.56
C PRO A 122 8.25 -2.15 6.57
N PHE A 123 7.37 -1.68 5.69
CA PHE A 123 6.85 -0.31 5.71
C PHE A 123 6.14 0.00 7.04
N ILE A 124 5.25 -0.88 7.50
CA ILE A 124 4.44 -0.66 8.71
C ILE A 124 5.35 -0.50 9.94
N VAL A 125 6.27 -1.45 10.15
CA VAL A 125 7.16 -1.45 11.33
C VAL A 125 8.04 -0.20 11.37
N VAL A 126 8.64 0.17 10.24
CA VAL A 126 9.48 1.36 10.15
C VAL A 126 8.65 2.63 10.36
N THR A 127 7.50 2.74 9.71
CA THR A 127 6.64 3.92 9.83
C THR A 127 6.12 4.09 11.25
N TRP A 128 5.61 3.03 11.89
CA TRP A 128 5.19 3.08 13.29
C TRP A 128 6.30 3.54 14.22
N ALA A 129 7.53 3.02 14.05
CA ALA A 129 8.66 3.43 14.86
C ALA A 129 8.97 4.93 14.66
N LEU A 130 9.08 5.39 13.42
CA LEU A 130 9.43 6.79 13.11
C LEU A 130 8.35 7.77 13.53
N VAL A 131 7.08 7.48 13.25
CA VAL A 131 5.93 8.31 13.66
C VAL A 131 5.83 8.38 15.17
N PHE A 132 6.00 7.25 15.88
CA PHE A 132 6.01 7.24 17.34
C PHE A 132 7.14 8.10 17.91
N LEU A 133 8.35 8.02 17.34
CA LEU A 133 9.48 8.86 17.76
C LEU A 133 9.20 10.35 17.50
N LEU A 134 8.66 10.69 16.33
CA LEU A 134 8.31 12.07 15.99
C LEU A 134 7.25 12.63 16.95
N HIS A 135 6.14 11.92 17.19
CA HIS A 135 5.12 12.38 18.14
C HIS A 135 5.62 12.47 19.58
N LYS A 136 6.55 11.59 19.98
CA LYS A 136 7.06 11.56 21.36
C LYS A 136 8.11 12.64 21.63
N PHE A 137 8.98 12.92 20.67
CA PHE A 137 10.17 13.75 20.87
C PHE A 137 10.10 15.10 20.15
N THR A 138 9.10 15.32 19.29
CA THR A 138 8.94 16.55 18.53
C THR A 138 7.51 17.07 18.63
N GLY A 139 7.31 18.35 18.32
CA GLY A 139 5.99 18.99 18.20
C GLY A 139 5.67 19.37 16.75
N TYR A 140 6.13 18.58 15.77
CA TYR A 140 5.92 18.94 14.37
C TYR A 140 4.42 18.94 14.02
N PRO A 141 3.95 19.98 13.31
CA PRO A 141 2.56 20.07 12.94
C PRO A 141 2.21 19.00 11.88
N PRO A 142 0.93 18.60 11.81
CA PRO A 142 0.43 17.76 10.73
C PRO A 142 0.62 18.44 9.36
N SER A 143 0.71 17.63 8.30
CA SER A 143 0.80 18.16 6.93
C SER A 143 -0.49 18.88 6.51
N SER A 144 -0.40 19.72 5.48
CA SER A 144 -1.59 20.32 4.86
C SER A 144 -2.52 19.27 4.23
N SER A 145 -1.96 18.16 3.73
CA SER A 145 -2.69 17.10 3.06
C SER A 145 -3.53 16.28 4.05
N LEU A 146 -3.02 16.06 5.27
CA LEU A 146 -3.78 15.43 6.36
C LEU A 146 -4.89 16.34 6.88
N LEU A 147 -4.66 17.66 6.88
CA LEU A 147 -5.64 18.65 7.32
C LEU A 147 -6.66 19.02 6.23
N ALA A 148 -6.42 18.61 4.98
CA ALA A 148 -7.30 18.93 3.87
C ALA A 148 -8.69 18.34 4.12
N PRO A 149 -9.77 19.10 3.87
CA PRO A 149 -11.12 18.57 4.01
C PRO A 149 -11.33 17.40 3.05
N ALA A 150 -12.11 16.44 3.53
CA ALA A 150 -12.60 15.34 2.74
C ALA A 150 -13.21 15.81 1.41
N ASP A 151 -12.72 15.30 0.28
CA ASP A 151 -13.41 15.48 -1.00
C ASP A 151 -14.62 14.56 -1.06
N LEU A 152 -15.75 15.06 -0.54
CA LEU A 152 -17.05 14.38 -0.56
C LEU A 152 -17.96 14.89 -1.68
N SER A 153 -17.38 15.57 -2.68
CA SER A 153 -18.14 16.29 -3.72
C SER A 153 -18.95 15.37 -4.64
N ASP A 154 -18.53 14.11 -4.82
CA ASP A 154 -19.29 13.10 -5.54
C ASP A 154 -19.83 11.99 -4.60
N PRO A 155 -21.14 11.96 -4.32
CA PRO A 155 -21.77 10.96 -3.46
C PRO A 155 -22.00 9.59 -4.14
N SER A 156 -21.55 9.39 -5.38
CA SER A 156 -21.79 8.14 -6.10
C SER A 156 -21.05 6.92 -5.48
N ASP A 157 -21.72 5.76 -5.49
CA ASP A 157 -21.13 4.50 -5.00
C ASP A 157 -19.87 4.10 -5.78
N PHE A 158 -19.77 4.53 -7.05
CA PHE A 158 -18.62 4.29 -7.90
C PHE A 158 -17.36 5.04 -7.41
N THR A 159 -17.53 6.26 -6.90
CA THR A 159 -16.44 7.04 -6.31
C THR A 159 -15.90 6.40 -5.04
N THR A 160 -16.79 5.89 -4.18
CA THR A 160 -16.39 5.11 -2.99
C THR A 160 -15.58 3.86 -3.37
N SER A 161 -15.96 3.21 -4.46
CA SER A 161 -15.33 1.95 -4.91
C SER A 161 -13.87 2.16 -5.36
N THR A 162 -13.56 3.30 -5.98
CA THR A 162 -12.21 3.61 -6.51
C THR A 162 -11.31 4.32 -5.49
N ASN A 163 -11.87 5.05 -4.53
CA ASN A 163 -11.10 5.68 -3.45
C ASN A 163 -10.32 4.66 -2.60
N GLY A 164 -10.83 3.42 -2.46
CA GLY A 164 -10.09 2.33 -1.83
C GLY A 164 -8.74 2.04 -2.51
N PHE A 165 -8.58 2.26 -3.83
CA PHE A 165 -7.27 2.17 -4.49
C PHE A 165 -6.38 3.35 -4.12
N GLY A 166 -6.94 4.57 -4.11
CA GLY A 166 -6.21 5.79 -3.76
C GLY A 166 -5.58 5.71 -2.36
N GLU A 167 -6.38 5.30 -1.37
CA GLU A 167 -5.96 5.23 0.03
C GLU A 167 -4.85 4.20 0.31
N VAL A 168 -4.61 3.23 -0.59
CA VAL A 168 -3.42 2.36 -0.49
C VAL A 168 -2.13 3.17 -0.44
N ILE A 169 -2.10 4.34 -1.09
CA ILE A 169 -0.96 5.26 -1.14
C ILE A 169 -1.34 6.64 -0.56
N PHE A 170 -2.28 6.66 0.41
CA PHE A 170 -2.73 7.87 1.11
C PHE A 170 -3.32 8.95 0.18
N GLN A 171 -3.94 8.55 -0.93
CA GLN A 171 -4.59 9.47 -1.86
C GLN A 171 -6.12 9.41 -1.72
N GLY A 172 -6.70 10.39 -1.04
CA GLY A 172 -8.16 10.45 -0.83
C GLY A 172 -8.97 11.05 -1.99
N SER A 173 -8.33 11.40 -3.12
CA SER A 173 -9.03 11.98 -4.27
C SER A 173 -9.54 10.92 -5.23
N PHE A 174 -10.74 11.14 -5.77
CA PHE A 174 -11.36 10.26 -6.78
C PHE A 174 -10.44 10.02 -7.99
N PHE A 175 -9.83 11.08 -8.50
CA PHE A 175 -8.96 10.99 -9.67
C PHE A 175 -7.73 10.12 -9.42
N ALA A 176 -7.11 10.22 -8.24
CA ALA A 176 -5.99 9.34 -7.89
C ALA A 176 -6.45 7.88 -7.77
N GLY A 177 -7.59 7.63 -7.11
CA GLY A 177 -8.17 6.29 -7.00
C GLY A 177 -8.49 5.66 -8.36
N LEU A 178 -9.14 6.41 -9.26
CA LEU A 178 -9.44 5.97 -10.62
C LEU A 178 -8.17 5.70 -11.42
N LEU A 179 -7.18 6.60 -11.34
CA LEU A 179 -5.90 6.43 -12.03
C LEU A 179 -5.16 5.18 -11.55
N PHE A 180 -5.19 4.91 -10.23
CA PHE A 180 -4.55 3.71 -9.66
C PHE A 180 -5.29 2.44 -10.05
N PHE A 181 -6.63 2.45 -10.06
CA PHE A 181 -7.41 1.34 -10.61
C PHE A 181 -7.03 1.05 -12.07
N VAL A 182 -6.98 2.08 -12.92
CA VAL A 182 -6.57 1.93 -14.33
C VAL A 182 -5.13 1.40 -14.43
N ALA A 183 -4.22 1.89 -13.58
CA ALA A 183 -2.84 1.44 -13.56
C ALA A 183 -2.70 -0.05 -13.22
N VAL A 184 -3.48 -0.55 -12.24
CA VAL A 184 -3.55 -1.99 -11.94
C VAL A 184 -4.22 -2.73 -13.09
N PHE A 185 -5.29 -2.19 -13.68
CA PHE A 185 -6.01 -2.83 -14.78
C PHE A 185 -5.14 -3.02 -16.02
N VAL A 186 -4.29 -2.05 -16.34
CA VAL A 186 -3.31 -2.14 -17.45
C VAL A 186 -2.31 -3.28 -17.24
N SER A 187 -1.92 -3.56 -16.00
CA SER A 187 -0.97 -4.63 -15.68
C SER A 187 -1.66 -5.99 -15.52
N ASN A 188 -2.77 -6.03 -14.79
CA ASN A 188 -3.52 -7.23 -14.47
C ASN A 188 -5.03 -6.91 -14.28
N PRO A 189 -5.85 -7.06 -15.34
CA PRO A 189 -7.28 -6.80 -15.28
C PRO A 189 -8.02 -7.62 -14.23
N VAL A 190 -7.60 -8.88 -14.01
CA VAL A 190 -8.22 -9.77 -13.03
C VAL A 190 -8.00 -9.23 -11.62
N ALA A 191 -6.76 -8.84 -11.30
CA ALA A 191 -6.44 -8.23 -10.01
C ALA A 191 -7.20 -6.91 -9.78
N ALA A 192 -7.30 -6.06 -10.81
CA ALA A 192 -8.03 -4.79 -10.72
C ALA A 192 -9.52 -5.02 -10.44
N LEU A 193 -10.16 -5.96 -11.13
CA LEU A 193 -11.58 -6.26 -10.93
C LEU A 193 -11.85 -6.89 -9.56
N TYR A 194 -10.99 -7.80 -9.09
CA TYR A 194 -11.07 -8.29 -7.71
C TYR A 194 -10.83 -7.17 -6.69
N GLY A 195 -9.88 -6.29 -6.92
CA GLY A 195 -9.63 -5.11 -6.10
C GLY A 195 -10.87 -4.23 -5.97
N LEU A 196 -11.53 -3.93 -7.09
CA LEU A 196 -12.78 -3.17 -7.12
C LEU A 196 -13.90 -3.88 -6.36
N ALA A 197 -14.10 -5.17 -6.59
CA ALA A 197 -15.09 -5.97 -5.87
C ALA A 197 -14.80 -6.03 -4.36
N GLY A 198 -13.53 -6.16 -3.98
CA GLY A 198 -13.07 -6.14 -2.59
C GLY A 198 -13.33 -4.81 -1.90
N SER A 199 -13.07 -3.70 -2.61
CA SER A 199 -13.37 -2.34 -2.13
C SER A 199 -14.87 -2.14 -1.86
N ILE A 200 -15.74 -2.57 -2.80
CA ILE A 200 -17.20 -2.51 -2.66
C ILE A 200 -17.67 -3.35 -1.46
N LEU A 201 -17.18 -4.58 -1.35
CA LEU A 201 -17.56 -5.48 -0.27
C LEU A 201 -17.12 -4.95 1.10
N ALA A 202 -15.92 -4.41 1.21
CA ALA A 202 -15.41 -3.83 2.44
C ALA A 202 -16.21 -2.59 2.88
N ALA A 203 -16.56 -1.71 1.93
CA ALA A 203 -17.46 -0.59 2.20
C ALA A 203 -18.83 -1.08 2.68
N ALA A 204 -19.42 -2.10 2.02
CA ALA A 204 -20.71 -2.66 2.43
C ALA A 204 -20.67 -3.28 3.84
N ILE A 205 -19.61 -4.02 4.19
CA ILE A 205 -19.40 -4.54 5.55
C ILE A 205 -19.32 -3.39 6.54
N SER A 206 -18.55 -2.35 6.25
CA SER A 206 -18.36 -1.19 7.14
C SER A 206 -19.66 -0.42 7.40
N VAL A 207 -20.53 -0.31 6.40
CA VAL A 207 -21.90 0.22 6.57
C VAL A 207 -22.69 -0.63 7.59
N ARG A 208 -22.58 -1.96 7.54
CA ARG A 208 -23.27 -2.86 8.49
C ARG A 208 -22.73 -2.77 9.91
N PHE A 209 -21.45 -2.41 10.08
CA PHE A 209 -20.83 -2.15 11.38
C PHE A 209 -21.02 -0.70 11.86
N SER A 210 -21.81 0.11 11.12
CA SER A 210 -22.13 1.50 11.43
C SER A 210 -20.89 2.41 11.50
N GLU A 211 -19.90 2.17 10.65
CA GLU A 211 -18.74 3.06 10.53
C GLU A 211 -19.14 4.44 9.96
N PRO A 212 -18.39 5.52 10.26
CA PRO A 212 -18.71 6.86 9.76
C PRO A 212 -18.72 6.92 8.23
N MET A 213 -19.85 7.33 7.64
CA MET A 213 -20.01 7.44 6.18
C MET A 213 -18.91 8.27 5.48
N PRO A 214 -18.43 9.40 6.03
CA PRO A 214 -17.31 10.13 5.42
C PRO A 214 -16.04 9.28 5.27
N GLN A 215 -15.71 8.46 6.28
CA GLN A 215 -14.52 7.60 6.26
C GLN A 215 -14.68 6.42 5.31
N ILE A 216 -15.89 5.85 5.22
CA ILE A 216 -16.20 4.82 4.23
C ILE A 216 -16.04 5.38 2.81
N ARG A 217 -16.59 6.57 2.54
CA ARG A 217 -16.53 7.21 1.21
C ARG A 217 -15.11 7.61 0.80
N MET A 218 -14.27 8.00 1.76
CA MET A 218 -12.83 8.19 1.52
C MET A 218 -12.11 6.89 1.17
N GLY A 219 -12.69 5.71 1.41
CA GLY A 219 -12.03 4.43 1.17
C GLY A 219 -11.16 3.93 2.33
N LEU A 220 -11.22 4.56 3.52
CA LEU A 220 -10.40 4.21 4.69
C LEU A 220 -10.65 2.79 5.21
N PHE A 221 -11.82 2.21 4.93
CA PHE A 221 -12.12 0.81 5.27
C PHE A 221 -11.90 -0.17 4.10
N SER A 222 -11.51 0.33 2.93
CA SER A 222 -11.47 -0.45 1.69
C SER A 222 -10.05 -0.75 1.20
N PHE A 223 -9.06 0.10 1.48
CA PHE A 223 -7.72 -0.06 0.90
C PHE A 223 -7.00 -1.35 1.34
N ASN A 224 -7.18 -1.76 2.60
CA ASN A 224 -6.68 -3.05 3.08
C ASN A 224 -7.31 -4.23 2.33
N ALA A 225 -8.61 -4.15 2.05
CA ALA A 225 -9.34 -5.14 1.26
C ALA A 225 -8.89 -5.17 -0.20
N VAL A 226 -8.61 -4.02 -0.82
CA VAL A 226 -8.07 -3.92 -2.19
C VAL A 226 -6.76 -4.71 -2.29
N LEU A 227 -5.82 -4.49 -1.37
CA LEU A 227 -4.53 -5.20 -1.36
C LEU A 227 -4.71 -6.72 -1.17
N CYS A 228 -5.59 -7.14 -0.25
CA CYS A 228 -5.95 -8.55 -0.09
C CYS A 228 -6.51 -9.15 -1.38
N ALA A 229 -7.45 -8.47 -2.03
CA ALA A 229 -8.08 -8.95 -3.24
C ALA A 229 -7.08 -9.08 -4.40
N ILE A 230 -6.18 -8.10 -4.57
CA ILE A 230 -5.09 -8.17 -5.54
C ILE A 230 -4.16 -9.36 -5.25
N THR A 231 -3.79 -9.55 -3.99
CA THR A 231 -2.87 -10.62 -3.55
C THR A 231 -3.36 -12.03 -3.88
N PHE A 232 -4.65 -12.28 -3.70
CA PHE A 232 -5.25 -13.60 -3.92
C PHE A 232 -5.98 -13.72 -5.26
N SER A 233 -5.86 -12.71 -6.13
CA SER A 233 -6.51 -12.70 -7.44
C SER A 233 -6.04 -13.84 -8.34
N GLY A 234 -6.97 -14.37 -9.13
CA GLY A 234 -6.71 -15.44 -10.09
C GLY A 234 -7.98 -15.87 -10.81
N THR A 235 -7.83 -16.68 -11.86
CA THR A 235 -8.95 -17.07 -12.74
C THR A 235 -9.69 -18.32 -12.25
N ARG A 236 -9.17 -19.04 -11.26
CA ARG A 236 -9.80 -20.25 -10.73
C ARG A 236 -10.90 -19.88 -9.75
N ARG A 237 -11.92 -20.73 -9.62
CA ARG A 237 -12.99 -20.54 -8.63
C ARG A 237 -12.46 -20.43 -7.19
N ILE A 238 -11.42 -21.20 -6.87
CA ILE A 238 -10.79 -21.15 -5.54
C ILE A 238 -10.13 -19.79 -5.27
N ASP A 239 -9.62 -19.11 -6.29
CA ASP A 239 -9.01 -17.79 -6.13
C ASP A 239 -10.07 -16.77 -5.68
N GLY A 240 -11.27 -16.83 -6.26
CA GLY A 240 -12.41 -16.01 -5.81
C GLY A 240 -12.84 -16.27 -4.35
N VAL A 241 -12.78 -17.53 -3.91
CA VAL A 241 -13.04 -17.88 -2.49
C VAL A 241 -11.95 -17.33 -1.57
N LEU A 242 -10.67 -17.45 -1.96
CA LEU A 242 -9.55 -16.91 -1.20
C LEU A 242 -9.60 -15.38 -1.12
N VAL A 243 -9.96 -14.70 -2.22
CA VAL A 243 -10.20 -13.24 -2.23
C VAL A 243 -11.31 -12.88 -1.24
N LEU A 244 -12.44 -13.57 -1.28
CA LEU A 244 -13.56 -13.30 -0.36
C LEU A 244 -13.12 -13.44 1.11
N ILE A 245 -12.42 -14.53 1.44
CA ILE A 245 -11.90 -14.76 2.80
C ILE A 245 -10.94 -13.63 3.21
N ALA A 246 -9.97 -13.30 2.36
CA ALA A 246 -8.96 -12.28 2.66
C ALA A 246 -9.55 -10.89 2.83
N VAL A 247 -10.52 -10.50 1.98
CA VAL A 247 -11.23 -9.22 2.04
C VAL A 247 -12.03 -9.12 3.34
N VAL A 248 -12.82 -10.15 3.67
CA VAL A 248 -13.63 -10.16 4.90
C VAL A 248 -12.72 -10.09 6.13
N LEU A 249 -11.67 -10.91 6.18
CA LEU A 249 -10.72 -10.89 7.29
C LEU A 249 -10.05 -9.52 7.46
N ALA A 250 -9.48 -8.96 6.39
CA ALA A 250 -8.83 -7.66 6.46
C ALA A 250 -9.80 -6.55 6.91
N THR A 251 -11.02 -6.53 6.38
CA THR A 251 -12.03 -5.53 6.77
C THR A 251 -12.42 -5.65 8.24
N LEU A 252 -12.66 -6.87 8.73
CA LEU A 252 -13.01 -7.10 10.14
C LEU A 252 -11.86 -6.78 11.09
N ILE A 253 -10.60 -7.07 10.69
CA ILE A 253 -9.41 -6.69 11.45
C ILE A 253 -9.30 -5.17 11.50
N ASP A 254 -9.52 -4.47 10.39
CA ASP A 254 -9.46 -3.02 10.30
C ASP A 254 -10.48 -2.36 11.26
N ILE A 255 -11.75 -2.76 11.14
CA ILE A 255 -12.84 -2.30 12.01
C ILE A 255 -12.51 -2.60 13.48
N PHE A 256 -12.03 -3.80 13.80
CA PHE A 256 -11.67 -4.17 15.16
C PHE A 256 -10.56 -3.28 15.73
N LEU A 257 -9.49 -3.04 14.97
CA LEU A 257 -8.35 -2.25 15.43
C LEU A 257 -8.74 -0.78 15.62
N LEU A 258 -9.56 -0.23 14.72
CA LEU A 258 -10.05 1.14 14.82
C LEU A 258 -11.03 1.33 15.99
N LYS A 259 -11.95 0.38 16.23
CA LYS A 259 -12.89 0.46 17.36
C LYS A 259 -12.26 0.20 18.72
N SER A 260 -11.17 -0.57 18.76
CA SER A 260 -10.49 -0.89 20.02
C SER A 260 -9.73 0.32 20.60
N ASP A 261 -9.58 1.42 19.84
CA ASP A 261 -8.90 2.65 20.23
C ASP A 261 -7.57 2.41 20.97
N PHE A 262 -6.73 1.55 20.37
CA PHE A 262 -5.40 1.29 20.90
C PHE A 262 -4.56 2.56 20.83
N SER A 263 -4.44 3.26 21.97
CA SER A 263 -3.70 4.53 22.07
C SER A 263 -2.29 4.50 21.47
N ILE A 264 -1.63 3.33 21.47
CA ILE A 264 -0.32 3.14 20.85
C ILE A 264 -0.38 3.24 19.31
N LEU A 265 -1.41 2.72 18.67
CA LEU A 265 -1.61 2.81 17.22
C LEU A 265 -1.94 4.24 16.81
N THR A 266 -2.77 4.94 17.58
CA THR A 266 -3.06 6.36 17.38
C THR A 266 -1.77 7.19 17.44
N ARG A 267 -0.89 6.92 18.42
CA ARG A 267 0.44 7.58 18.50
C ARG A 267 1.41 7.15 17.41
N ALA A 268 1.20 6.01 16.77
CA ALA A 268 2.05 5.50 15.69
C ALA A 268 1.55 5.87 14.28
N GLY A 269 0.48 6.68 14.17
CA GLY A 269 -0.05 7.13 12.88
C GLY A 269 -1.17 6.27 12.30
N GLY A 270 -1.81 5.44 13.13
CA GLY A 270 -2.92 4.58 12.75
C GLY A 270 -2.50 3.14 12.42
N VAL A 271 -3.44 2.38 11.85
CA VAL A 271 -3.26 0.95 11.54
C VAL A 271 -2.47 0.70 10.26
N LEU A 272 -2.34 1.70 9.38
CA LEU A 272 -1.71 1.60 8.07
C LEU A 272 -2.27 0.39 7.30
N THR A 273 -1.42 -0.34 6.58
CA THR A 273 -1.79 -1.56 5.86
C THR A 273 -1.67 -2.84 6.71
N PHE A 274 -1.65 -2.73 8.06
CA PHE A 274 -1.54 -3.92 8.93
C PHE A 274 -2.71 -4.90 8.80
N PRO A 275 -3.98 -4.45 8.68
CA PRO A 275 -5.10 -5.35 8.43
C PRO A 275 -4.92 -6.19 7.16
N PHE A 276 -4.36 -5.60 6.08
CA PHE A 276 -3.98 -6.34 4.87
C PHE A 276 -2.92 -7.41 5.14
N VAL A 277 -1.84 -7.08 5.85
CA VAL A 277 -0.76 -8.03 6.16
C VAL A 277 -1.30 -9.20 6.97
N LEU A 278 -2.04 -8.92 8.05
CA LEU A 278 -2.59 -9.96 8.92
C LEU A 278 -3.65 -10.80 8.19
N GLY A 279 -4.57 -10.17 7.46
CA GLY A 279 -5.58 -10.87 6.65
C GLY A 279 -4.95 -11.78 5.59
N SER A 280 -3.83 -11.35 4.99
CA SER A 280 -3.08 -12.15 4.03
C SER A 280 -2.34 -13.32 4.69
N TRP A 281 -1.70 -13.11 5.85
CA TRP A 281 -1.08 -14.20 6.60
C TRP A 281 -2.07 -15.28 7.04
N LEU A 282 -3.29 -14.90 7.41
CA LEU A 282 -4.35 -15.85 7.78
C LEU A 282 -4.90 -16.61 6.56
N THR A 283 -4.93 -15.99 5.39
CA THR A 283 -5.43 -16.63 4.15
C THR A 283 -4.37 -17.50 3.45
N LEU A 284 -3.08 -17.16 3.56
CA LEU A 284 -1.98 -17.86 2.87
C LEU A 284 -1.91 -19.39 3.11
N PRO A 285 -2.12 -19.93 4.33
CA PRO A 285 -2.17 -21.37 4.56
C PRO A 285 -3.24 -22.07 3.72
N LEU A 286 -4.41 -21.46 3.57
CA LEU A 286 -5.51 -21.99 2.75
C LEU A 286 -5.11 -22.03 1.27
N LYS A 287 -4.46 -20.96 0.78
CA LYS A 287 -3.91 -20.94 -0.58
C LYS A 287 -2.90 -22.07 -0.80
N LYS A 288 -1.97 -22.28 0.14
CA LYS A 288 -0.97 -23.36 0.05
C LYS A 288 -1.62 -24.75 0.03
N LEU A 289 -2.69 -24.96 0.79
CA LEU A 289 -3.44 -26.22 0.78
C LEU A 289 -4.18 -26.43 -0.54
N ALA A 290 -4.85 -25.39 -1.05
CA ALA A 290 -5.53 -25.43 -2.34
C ALA A 290 -4.55 -25.76 -3.47
N ASP A 291 -3.41 -25.06 -3.56
CA ASP A 291 -2.42 -25.26 -4.61
C ASP A 291 -1.83 -26.69 -4.56
N ARG A 292 -1.64 -27.27 -3.36
CA ARG A 292 -1.22 -28.68 -3.21
C ARG A 292 -2.26 -29.68 -3.69
N HIS A 293 -3.54 -29.43 -3.42
CA HIS A 293 -4.62 -30.32 -3.86
C HIS A 293 -4.72 -30.36 -5.38
N PHE A 294 -4.64 -29.21 -6.05
CA PHE A 294 -4.68 -29.13 -7.52
C PHE A 294 -3.40 -29.62 -8.19
N ALA A 295 -2.24 -29.56 -7.53
CA ALA A 295 -1.01 -30.14 -8.07
C ALA A 295 -1.00 -31.68 -8.00
N ALA A 296 -1.89 -32.28 -7.19
CA ALA A 296 -2.00 -33.73 -7.00
C ALA A 296 -3.16 -34.37 -7.81
N SER A 297 -3.99 -33.55 -8.49
CA SER A 297 -5.12 -33.97 -9.33
C SER A 297 -4.78 -33.86 -10.82
#